data_AF-A0A1F8SZI6-F1
#
_entry.id   AF-A0A1F8SZI6-F1
#
_cell.length_a   1.000
_cell.length_b   1.000
_cell.length_c   1.000
_cell.angle_alpha   90.00
_cell.angle_beta   90.00
_cell.angle_gamma   90.00
#
_symmetry.space_group_name_H-M   'P 1'
#
loop_
_entity.id
_entity.type
_entity.pdbx_description
1 polymer ?
#
loop_
_entity_poly.entity_id
_entity_poly.type
_entity_poly.pdbx_seq_one_letter_code
_entity_poly.pdbx_strand_id
1 'polypeptide(L)'
;MVFLMKRGWIIICAYLLVCALGYLGIITCQHNLTGWFLILTALAYGLGGPYLLWSNLKKEAIAHQERQDLSFWFILPGFLFIFYAPPLEYIYMSGIIPNPHWFQIIGLVLITASLLLLTWARLALKGMYSGRIRVKTDHALIQNGPYHLIRHPAYVSYIIMSLGIAFGFSSLIGLIAIPLFLVPGLIYRISVEEKLLSEEFGEQYVQYTRLTWRLIPGIW
;
A
#
# COMPACT_ATOMS: atom_id res chain seq x y z
N MET A 1 -28.71 13.64 4.24
CA MET A 1 -27.94 14.91 4.11
C MET A 1 -26.61 14.89 4.89
N VAL A 2 -26.60 14.55 6.20
CA VAL A 2 -25.37 14.49 7.02
C VAL A 2 -24.33 13.45 6.53
N PHE A 3 -24.78 12.33 5.97
CA PHE A 3 -23.89 11.27 5.45
C PHE A 3 -23.14 11.67 4.16
N LEU A 4 -23.77 12.49 3.31
CA LEU A 4 -23.17 13.04 2.09
C LEU A 4 -22.12 14.12 2.42
N MET A 5 -22.38 14.96 3.42
CA MET A 5 -21.42 15.97 3.91
C MET A 5 -20.14 15.34 4.48
N LYS A 6 -20.23 14.24 5.23
CA LYS A 6 -19.03 13.56 5.78
C LYS A 6 -18.12 12.98 4.69
N ARG A 7 -18.70 12.48 3.58
CA ARG A 7 -17.91 11.96 2.45
C ARG A 7 -17.21 13.08 1.66
N GLY A 8 -17.82 14.26 1.56
CA GLY A 8 -17.21 15.43 0.89
C GLY A 8 -15.89 15.87 1.52
N TRP A 9 -15.84 15.98 2.85
CA TRP A 9 -14.63 16.37 3.57
C TRP A 9 -13.48 15.38 3.40
N ILE A 10 -13.76 14.07 3.41
CA ILE A 10 -12.72 13.03 3.22
C ILE A 10 -12.10 13.14 1.82
N ILE A 11 -12.92 13.40 0.80
CA ILE A 11 -12.43 13.58 -0.57
C ILE A 11 -11.55 14.81 -0.67
N ILE A 12 -11.98 15.95 -0.10
CA ILE A 12 -11.19 17.18 -0.08
C ILE A 12 -9.84 16.94 0.62
N CYS A 13 -9.84 16.33 1.81
CA CYS A 13 -8.61 15.99 2.52
C CYS A 13 -7.70 15.06 1.71
N ALA A 14 -8.25 14.07 1.01
CA ALA A 14 -7.47 13.17 0.16
C ALA A 14 -6.78 13.93 -0.99
N TYR A 15 -7.48 14.85 -1.67
CA TYR A 15 -6.85 15.66 -2.72
C TYR A 15 -5.83 16.65 -2.18
N LEU A 16 -6.06 17.24 -1.01
CA LEU A 16 -5.07 18.09 -0.34
C LEU A 16 -3.79 17.30 -0.05
N LEU A 17 -3.91 16.07 0.45
CA LEU A 17 -2.79 15.17 0.65
C LEU A 17 -2.08 14.86 -0.68
N VAL A 18 -2.81 14.50 -1.73
CA VAL A 18 -2.22 14.27 -3.08
C VAL A 18 -1.45 15.50 -3.57
N CYS A 19 -2.01 16.71 -3.45
CA CYS A 19 -1.35 17.94 -3.83
C CYS A 19 -0.08 18.20 -3.00
N ALA A 20 -0.14 17.97 -1.69
CA ALA A 20 1.02 18.09 -0.80
C ALA A 20 2.12 17.10 -1.17
N LEU A 21 1.77 15.85 -1.49
CA LEU A 21 2.72 14.83 -1.96
C LEU A 21 3.39 15.23 -3.27
N GLY A 22 2.60 15.74 -4.23
CA GLY A 22 3.11 16.24 -5.51
C GLY A 22 4.05 17.43 -5.32
N TYR A 23 3.73 18.35 -4.42
CA TYR A 23 4.58 19.49 -4.06
C TYR A 23 5.91 19.05 -3.45
N LEU A 24 5.89 18.10 -2.50
CA LEU A 24 7.12 17.50 -1.95
C LEU A 24 7.96 16.84 -3.04
N GLY A 25 7.30 16.15 -3.98
CA GLY A 25 7.95 15.59 -5.17
C GLY A 25 8.66 16.64 -6.01
N ILE A 26 8.01 17.77 -6.32
CA ILE A 26 8.57 18.86 -7.14
C ILE A 26 9.79 19.52 -6.47
N ILE A 27 9.72 19.76 -5.16
CA ILE A 27 10.86 20.35 -4.42
C ILE A 27 12.04 19.38 -4.43
N THR A 28 11.78 18.10 -4.21
CA THR A 28 12.86 17.13 -4.01
C THR A 28 13.44 16.60 -5.32
N CYS A 29 12.67 16.54 -6.41
CA CYS A 29 13.09 15.93 -7.68
C CYS A 29 14.28 16.64 -8.35
N GLN A 30 14.53 17.90 -8.00
CA GLN A 30 15.66 18.68 -8.51
C GLN A 30 17.01 18.18 -7.98
N HIS A 31 17.02 17.54 -6.80
CA HIS A 31 18.24 17.13 -6.10
C HIS A 31 18.26 15.65 -5.73
N ASN A 32 17.10 14.98 -5.76
CA ASN A 32 16.94 13.59 -5.40
C ASN A 32 16.00 12.89 -6.37
N LEU A 33 16.48 11.82 -7.01
CA LEU A 33 15.71 11.09 -8.02
C LEU A 33 14.42 10.46 -7.45
N THR A 34 14.39 10.15 -6.16
CA THR A 34 13.20 9.62 -5.48
C THR A 34 12.04 10.63 -5.46
N GLY A 35 12.32 11.94 -5.61
CA GLY A 35 11.29 12.97 -5.75
C GLY A 35 10.38 12.75 -6.97
N TRP A 36 10.92 12.24 -8.09
CA TRP A 36 10.12 11.89 -9.27
C TRP A 36 9.08 10.81 -8.98
N PHE A 37 9.42 9.84 -8.14
CA PHE A 37 8.48 8.80 -7.73
C PHE A 37 7.29 9.39 -6.95
N LEU A 38 7.51 10.39 -6.10
CA LEU A 38 6.43 11.09 -5.38
C LEU A 38 5.50 11.83 -6.34
N ILE A 39 6.05 12.49 -7.37
CA ILE A 39 5.26 13.16 -8.41
C ILE A 39 4.39 12.15 -9.15
N LEU A 40 4.98 11.05 -9.64
CA LEU A 40 4.26 10.00 -10.35
C LEU A 40 3.16 9.37 -9.48
N THR A 41 3.45 9.18 -8.19
CA THR A 41 2.48 8.68 -7.23
C THR A 41 1.32 9.67 -7.05
N ALA A 42 1.61 10.95 -6.85
CA ALA A 42 0.60 11.99 -6.73
C ALA A 42 -0.28 12.08 -7.98
N LEU A 43 0.32 12.01 -9.18
CA LEU A 43 -0.43 11.96 -10.45
C LEU A 43 -1.33 10.72 -10.53
N ALA A 44 -0.81 9.54 -10.18
CA ALA A 44 -1.59 8.30 -10.21
C ALA A 44 -2.83 8.37 -9.29
N TYR A 45 -2.66 8.88 -8.06
CA TYR A 45 -3.79 9.02 -7.12
C TYR A 45 -4.72 10.20 -7.48
N GLY A 46 -4.17 11.30 -7.99
CA GLY A 46 -4.93 12.47 -8.43
C GLY A 46 -5.83 12.16 -9.63
N LEU A 47 -5.35 11.37 -10.59
CA LEU A 47 -6.13 10.92 -11.76
C LEU A 47 -7.04 9.72 -11.42
N GLY A 48 -6.68 8.91 -10.43
CA GLY A 48 -7.47 7.75 -10.00
C GLY A 48 -8.79 8.13 -9.34
N GLY A 49 -8.86 9.24 -8.60
CA GLY A 49 -10.07 9.72 -7.93
C GLY A 49 -11.24 9.99 -8.89
N PRO A 50 -11.07 10.82 -9.93
CA PRO A 50 -12.12 11.09 -10.91
C PRO A 50 -12.52 9.85 -11.71
N TYR A 51 -11.54 8.99 -12.06
CA TYR A 51 -11.81 7.72 -12.74
C TYR A 51 -12.68 6.77 -11.89
N LEU A 52 -12.37 6.65 -10.60
CA LEU A 52 -13.14 5.82 -9.67
C LEU A 52 -14.53 6.39 -9.41
N LEU A 53 -14.66 7.71 -9.23
CA LEU A 53 -15.96 8.37 -9.08
C LEU A 53 -16.83 8.18 -10.33
N TRP A 54 -16.27 8.35 -11.52
CA TRP A 54 -16.97 8.11 -12.79
C TRP A 54 -17.38 6.64 -12.96
N SER A 55 -16.51 5.70 -12.60
CA SER A 55 -16.80 4.27 -12.68
C SER A 55 -17.81 3.77 -11.64
N ASN A 56 -17.88 4.41 -10.46
CA ASN A 56 -18.80 4.07 -9.38
C ASN A 56 -20.21 4.62 -9.60
N LEU A 57 -20.39 5.71 -10.37
CA LEU A 57 -21.72 6.17 -10.83
C LEU A 57 -22.44 5.11 -11.71
N LYS A 58 -21.72 4.08 -12.17
CA LYS A 58 -22.26 2.95 -12.94
C LYS A 58 -22.61 1.70 -12.10
N LYS A 59 -22.34 1.66 -10.78
CA LYS A 59 -22.48 0.45 -9.95
C LYS A 59 -23.10 0.73 -8.56
N GLU A 60 -24.30 1.30 -8.53
CA GLU A 60 -25.06 1.51 -7.28
C GLU A 60 -25.65 0.22 -6.65
N ALA A 61 -25.50 -0.96 -7.26
CA ALA A 61 -26.12 -2.20 -6.77
C ALA A 61 -25.29 -3.03 -5.75
N ILE A 62 -24.16 -2.54 -5.22
CA ILE A 62 -23.19 -3.35 -4.41
C ILE A 62 -22.92 -2.72 -3.04
N ALA A 63 -23.94 -2.09 -2.43
CA ALA A 63 -23.77 -1.22 -1.26
C ALA A 63 -24.05 -1.89 0.11
N HIS A 64 -24.42 -3.18 0.18
CA HIS A 64 -24.93 -3.78 1.42
C HIS A 64 -23.95 -4.64 2.26
N GLN A 65 -22.66 -4.69 1.92
CA GLN A 65 -21.72 -5.59 2.61
C GLN A 65 -20.42 -4.89 3.06
N GLU A 66 -20.48 -3.57 3.23
CA GLU A 66 -19.42 -2.72 3.76
C GLU A 66 -19.47 -2.74 5.30
N ARG A 67 -19.39 -3.93 5.92
CA ARG A 67 -19.26 -4.04 7.38
C ARG A 67 -17.85 -3.56 7.76
N GLN A 68 -17.72 -2.25 7.92
CA GLN A 68 -16.63 -1.51 8.58
C GLN A 68 -15.29 -2.26 8.64
N ASP A 69 -14.54 -2.22 7.54
CA ASP A 69 -13.20 -2.78 7.49
C ASP A 69 -12.22 -1.82 8.18
N LEU A 70 -12.33 -1.71 9.52
CA LEU A 70 -11.57 -0.80 10.37
C LEU A 70 -10.06 -1.02 10.25
N SER A 71 -9.64 -2.21 9.81
CA SER A 71 -8.24 -2.57 9.58
C SER A 71 -7.53 -1.65 8.58
N PHE A 72 -8.24 -1.04 7.62
CA PHE A 72 -7.66 -0.04 6.73
C PHE A 72 -7.16 1.20 7.48
N TRP A 73 -7.90 1.66 8.50
CA TRP A 73 -7.53 2.82 9.30
C TRP A 73 -6.30 2.59 10.18
N PHE A 74 -5.89 1.33 10.40
CA PHE A 74 -4.65 1.01 11.11
C PHE A 74 -3.41 1.07 10.20
N ILE A 75 -3.56 0.86 8.89
CA ILE A 75 -2.43 0.92 7.94
C ILE A 75 -2.25 2.36 7.41
N LEU A 76 -3.35 3.10 7.25
CA LEU A 76 -3.34 4.44 6.67
C LEU A 76 -2.35 5.40 7.36
N PRO A 77 -2.28 5.52 8.70
CA PRO A 77 -1.31 6.37 9.37
C PRO A 77 0.14 6.00 9.04
N GLY A 78 0.44 4.69 8.98
CA GLY A 78 1.77 4.21 8.59
C GLY A 78 2.16 4.67 7.19
N PHE A 79 1.26 4.52 6.21
CA PHE A 79 1.50 5.02 4.86
C PHE A 79 1.64 6.53 4.80
N LEU A 80 0.77 7.29 5.47
CA LEU A 80 0.90 8.75 5.53
C LEU A 80 2.23 9.16 6.15
N PHE A 81 2.71 8.46 7.18
CA PHE A 81 4.00 8.77 7.76
C PHE A 81 5.14 8.47 6.79
N ILE A 82 5.12 7.31 6.13
CA ILE A 82 6.17 6.88 5.19
C ILE A 82 6.24 7.75 3.93
N PHE A 83 5.11 8.22 3.40
CA PHE A 83 5.12 9.02 2.17
C PHE A 83 5.51 10.49 2.40
N TYR A 84 5.41 10.99 3.64
CA TYR A 84 5.59 12.41 3.93
C TYR A 84 6.78 12.68 4.85
N ALA A 85 7.05 11.84 5.85
CA ALA A 85 8.16 12.08 6.78
C ALA A 85 9.55 12.02 6.10
N PRO A 86 9.87 11.05 5.22
CA PRO A 86 11.16 11.00 4.53
C PRO A 86 11.50 12.21 3.67
N PRO A 87 10.63 12.70 2.75
CA PRO A 87 10.94 13.92 2.01
C PRO A 87 11.00 15.16 2.89
N LEU A 88 10.21 15.24 3.97
CA LEU A 88 10.28 16.34 4.94
C LEU A 88 11.61 16.32 5.72
N GLU A 89 12.04 15.15 6.20
CA GLU A 89 13.36 14.98 6.84
C GLU A 89 14.48 15.36 5.86
N TYR A 90 14.37 14.94 4.60
CA TYR A 90 15.34 15.29 3.56
C TYR A 90 15.43 16.81 3.33
N ILE A 91 14.30 17.53 3.34
CA ILE A 91 14.29 18.99 3.14
C ILE A 91 14.85 19.71 4.36
N TYR A 92 14.34 19.42 5.56
CA TYR A 92 14.58 20.22 6.76
C TYR A 92 15.76 19.77 7.61
N MET A 93 16.20 18.51 7.46
CA MET A 93 17.30 17.91 8.24
C MET A 93 18.47 17.47 7.34
N SER A 94 18.54 18.03 6.12
CA SER A 94 19.66 17.81 5.20
C SER A 94 20.99 18.22 5.88
N GLY A 95 21.93 17.27 5.96
CA GLY A 95 23.25 17.47 6.56
C GLY A 95 23.53 16.65 7.83
N ILE A 96 22.49 16.11 8.49
CA ILE A 96 22.68 15.19 9.62
C ILE A 96 22.96 13.77 9.11
N ILE A 97 22.27 13.36 8.04
CA ILE A 97 22.40 12.02 7.45
C ILE A 97 23.10 12.17 6.08
N PRO A 98 24.24 11.51 5.86
CA PRO A 98 24.88 11.49 4.55
C PRO A 98 23.93 10.90 3.50
N ASN A 99 23.69 11.61 2.40
CA ASN A 99 22.90 11.11 1.27
C ASN A 99 23.79 10.93 0.03
N PRO A 100 24.57 9.85 -0.04
CA PRO A 100 25.35 9.55 -1.24
C PRO A 100 24.41 9.07 -2.35
N HIS A 101 24.73 9.38 -3.60
CA HIS A 101 23.88 9.05 -4.76
C HIS A 101 23.46 7.57 -4.85
N TRP A 102 24.27 6.65 -4.34
CA TRP A 102 23.94 5.22 -4.36
C TRP A 102 22.77 4.84 -3.43
N PHE A 103 22.48 5.61 -2.37
CA PHE A 103 21.27 5.42 -1.56
C PHE A 103 20.01 5.67 -2.40
N GLN A 104 20.03 6.70 -3.25
CA GLN A 104 18.92 7.00 -4.18
C GLN A 104 18.72 5.87 -5.18
N ILE A 105 19.80 5.30 -5.71
CA ILE A 105 19.76 4.16 -6.64
C ILE A 105 19.15 2.94 -5.96
N ILE A 106 19.60 2.59 -4.74
CA ILE A 106 19.02 1.48 -3.96
C ILE A 106 17.53 1.74 -3.71
N GLY A 107 17.17 2.96 -3.31
CA GLY A 107 15.79 3.35 -3.08
C GLY A 107 14.91 3.13 -4.31
N LEU A 108 15.36 3.57 -5.48
CA LEU A 108 14.66 3.36 -6.75
C LEU A 108 14.56 1.89 -7.13
N VAL A 109 15.64 1.11 -6.97
CA VAL A 109 15.62 -0.33 -7.24
C VAL A 109 14.58 -1.04 -6.37
N LEU A 110 14.51 -0.72 -5.08
CA LEU A 110 13.52 -1.25 -4.16
C LEU A 110 12.09 -0.83 -4.54
N ILE A 111 11.87 0.44 -4.87
CA ILE A 111 10.58 0.95 -5.36
C ILE A 111 10.16 0.19 -6.62
N THR A 112 11.03 0.07 -7.61
CA THR A 112 10.72 -0.66 -8.85
C THR A 112 10.43 -2.14 -8.57
N ALA A 113 11.24 -2.82 -7.77
CA ALA A 113 11.01 -4.20 -7.38
C ALA A 113 9.65 -4.39 -6.68
N SER A 114 9.28 -3.45 -5.80
CA SER A 114 7.99 -3.48 -5.11
C SER A 114 6.81 -3.29 -6.07
N LEU A 115 6.93 -2.40 -7.05
CA LEU A 115 5.90 -2.20 -8.08
C LEU A 115 5.74 -3.45 -8.96
N LEU A 116 6.85 -4.10 -9.32
CA LEU A 116 6.83 -5.36 -10.06
C LEU A 116 6.19 -6.49 -9.25
N LEU A 117 6.53 -6.63 -7.97
CA LEU A 117 5.90 -7.64 -7.11
C LEU A 117 4.41 -7.36 -6.91
N LEU A 118 4.03 -6.11 -6.69
CA LEU A 118 2.63 -5.71 -6.50
C LEU A 118 1.82 -5.93 -7.78
N THR A 119 2.38 -5.62 -8.94
CA THR A 119 1.73 -5.89 -10.22
C THR A 119 1.62 -7.38 -10.46
N TRP A 120 2.66 -8.19 -10.20
CA TRP A 120 2.59 -9.64 -10.31
C TRP A 120 1.52 -10.25 -9.39
N ALA A 121 1.44 -9.81 -8.13
CA ALA A 121 0.40 -10.21 -7.18
C ALA A 121 -1.00 -9.86 -7.69
N ARG A 122 -1.21 -8.63 -8.16
CA ARG A 122 -2.51 -8.20 -8.72
C ARG A 122 -2.87 -8.96 -9.99
N LEU A 123 -1.90 -9.27 -10.84
CA LEU A 123 -2.09 -10.04 -12.06
C LEU A 123 -2.45 -11.49 -11.74
N ALA A 124 -1.81 -12.10 -10.74
CA ALA A 124 -2.13 -13.46 -10.30
C ALA A 124 -3.56 -13.58 -9.75
N LEU A 125 -4.12 -12.49 -9.22
CA LEU A 125 -5.50 -12.43 -8.76
C LEU A 125 -6.51 -12.07 -9.87
N LYS A 126 -6.09 -11.84 -11.13
CA LYS A 126 -7.00 -11.45 -12.24
C LYS A 126 -8.15 -12.45 -12.40
N GLY A 127 -9.37 -11.92 -12.36
CA GLY A 127 -10.65 -12.66 -12.37
C GLY A 127 -11.38 -12.66 -11.02
N MET A 128 -10.61 -12.51 -9.93
CA MET A 128 -11.06 -12.70 -8.55
C MET A 128 -10.60 -11.61 -7.59
N TYR A 129 -9.69 -10.73 -8.03
CA TYR A 129 -9.27 -9.55 -7.29
C TYR A 129 -10.41 -8.55 -7.17
N SER A 130 -11.06 -8.52 -6.03
CA SER A 130 -11.58 -7.26 -5.52
C SER A 130 -10.68 -6.81 -4.37
N GLY A 131 -10.24 -5.56 -4.40
CA GLY A 131 -9.79 -4.84 -3.19
C GLY A 131 -10.93 -4.61 -2.19
N ARG A 132 -11.87 -5.56 -2.12
CA ARG A 132 -13.07 -5.66 -1.32
C ARG A 132 -13.23 -7.16 -1.06
N ILE A 133 -13.47 -7.58 0.17
CA ILE A 133 -13.97 -8.92 0.44
C ILE A 133 -15.33 -9.01 -0.24
N ARG A 134 -15.41 -9.62 -1.43
CA ARG A 134 -16.69 -9.84 -2.13
C ARG A 134 -17.03 -11.31 -2.01
N VAL A 135 -18.19 -11.58 -1.42
CA VAL A 135 -18.85 -12.87 -1.57
C VAL A 135 -19.39 -12.92 -3.00
N LYS A 136 -18.59 -13.38 -3.95
CA LYS A 136 -19.10 -13.91 -5.22
C LYS A 136 -19.15 -15.42 -5.04
N THR A 137 -20.26 -16.03 -5.44
CA THR A 137 -20.58 -17.46 -5.38
C THR A 137 -19.60 -18.40 -6.12
N ASP A 138 -18.49 -17.88 -6.66
CA ASP A 138 -17.41 -18.61 -7.36
C ASP A 138 -16.02 -18.13 -6.86
N HIS A 139 -15.89 -17.74 -5.59
CA HIS A 139 -14.57 -17.45 -5.05
C HIS A 139 -13.76 -18.74 -4.85
N ALA A 140 -12.81 -19.02 -5.75
CA ALA A 140 -11.72 -19.99 -5.59
C ALA A 140 -10.50 -19.41 -4.84
N LEU A 141 -9.87 -20.21 -3.99
CA LEU A 141 -8.63 -19.82 -3.31
C LEU A 141 -7.47 -19.75 -4.31
N ILE A 142 -6.92 -18.56 -4.57
CA ILE A 142 -5.81 -18.38 -5.50
C ILE A 142 -4.49 -18.74 -4.83
N GLN A 143 -3.76 -19.69 -5.42
CA GLN A 143 -2.49 -20.20 -4.93
C GLN A 143 -1.36 -20.12 -5.98
N ASN A 144 -1.59 -19.40 -7.08
CA ASN A 144 -0.64 -19.29 -8.21
C ASN A 144 0.13 -17.97 -8.20
N GLY A 145 1.22 -17.90 -8.97
CA GLY A 145 2.10 -16.72 -8.99
C GLY A 145 2.78 -16.55 -7.63
N PRO A 146 2.93 -15.33 -7.09
CA PRO A 146 3.65 -15.15 -5.82
C PRO A 146 2.91 -15.81 -4.63
N TYR A 147 1.62 -16.11 -4.79
CA TYR A 147 0.78 -16.79 -3.79
C TYR A 147 1.18 -18.24 -3.56
N HIS A 148 1.91 -18.89 -4.48
CA HIS A 148 2.38 -20.27 -4.23
C HIS A 148 3.45 -20.33 -3.11
N LEU A 149 4.05 -19.19 -2.76
CA LEU A 149 5.12 -19.08 -1.78
C LEU A 149 4.67 -18.25 -0.58
N ILE A 150 4.11 -17.07 -0.83
CA ILE A 150 3.79 -16.08 0.19
C ILE A 150 2.31 -15.70 0.08
N ARG A 151 1.56 -15.78 1.17
CA ARG A 151 0.12 -15.49 1.21
C ARG A 151 -0.20 -14.01 1.01
N HIS A 152 0.70 -13.12 1.42
CA HIS A 152 0.47 -11.67 1.39
C HIS A 152 1.55 -10.89 0.59
N PRO A 153 1.77 -11.19 -0.71
CA PRO A 153 2.83 -10.58 -1.50
C PRO A 153 2.61 -9.08 -1.75
N ALA A 154 1.37 -8.61 -1.72
CA ALA A 154 1.07 -7.18 -1.75
C ALA A 154 1.61 -6.43 -0.52
N TYR A 155 1.57 -7.05 0.67
CA TYR A 155 2.10 -6.45 1.90
C TYR A 155 3.62 -6.48 1.95
N VAL A 156 4.24 -7.55 1.43
CA VAL A 156 5.68 -7.56 1.17
C VAL A 156 6.07 -6.40 0.26
N SER A 157 5.31 -6.18 -0.82
CA SER A 157 5.54 -5.05 -1.73
C SER A 157 5.44 -3.71 -1.00
N TYR A 158 4.48 -3.52 -0.11
CA TYR A 158 4.35 -2.28 0.66
C TYR A 158 5.55 -2.02 1.59
N ILE A 159 6.07 -3.06 2.24
CA ILE A 159 7.26 -2.95 3.07
C ILE A 159 8.48 -2.59 2.20
N ILE A 160 8.70 -3.29 1.08
CA ILE A 160 9.83 -3.02 0.16
C ILE A 160 9.73 -1.60 -0.42
N MET A 161 8.54 -1.15 -0.82
CA MET A 161 8.31 0.21 -1.29
C MET A 161 8.72 1.23 -0.22
N SER A 162 8.31 0.98 1.02
CA SER A 162 8.54 1.89 2.15
C SER A 162 10.03 1.97 2.50
N LEU A 163 10.73 0.83 2.45
CA LEU A 163 12.20 0.80 2.52
C LEU A 163 12.80 1.62 1.37
N GLY A 164 12.32 1.44 0.13
CA GLY A 164 12.81 2.19 -1.02
C GLY A 164 12.65 3.70 -0.89
N ILE A 165 11.51 4.18 -0.35
CA ILE A 165 11.29 5.60 -0.06
C ILE A 165 12.27 6.07 1.03
N ALA A 166 12.41 5.32 2.13
CA ALA A 166 13.29 5.69 3.23
C ALA A 166 14.76 5.74 2.81
N PHE A 167 15.26 4.73 2.07
CA PHE A 167 16.61 4.73 1.51
C PHE A 167 16.80 5.82 0.47
N GLY A 168 15.80 6.04 -0.41
CA GLY A 168 15.85 7.05 -1.44
C GLY A 168 16.05 8.47 -0.89
N PHE A 169 15.38 8.79 0.20
CA PHE A 169 15.55 10.06 0.92
C PHE A 169 16.65 10.05 1.98
N SER A 170 17.32 8.91 2.18
CA SER A 170 18.28 8.70 3.28
C SER A 170 17.70 9.09 4.65
N SER A 171 16.51 8.58 4.92
CA SER A 171 15.64 8.99 6.03
C SER A 171 15.67 7.97 7.17
N LEU A 172 16.20 8.38 8.32
CA LEU A 172 16.17 7.55 9.54
C LEU A 172 14.77 7.50 10.13
N ILE A 173 14.03 8.62 10.08
CA ILE A 173 12.65 8.67 10.54
C ILE A 173 11.78 7.69 9.74
N GLY A 174 11.98 7.63 8.42
CA GLY A 174 11.32 6.67 7.54
C GLY A 174 11.63 5.23 7.88
N LEU A 175 12.90 4.89 8.10
CA LEU A 175 13.33 3.54 8.47
C LEU A 175 12.73 3.09 9.81
N ILE A 176 12.68 3.98 10.80
CA ILE A 176 12.09 3.71 12.11
C ILE A 176 10.55 3.62 12.02
N ALA A 177 9.93 4.40 11.15
CA ALA A 177 8.48 4.41 11.00
C ALA A 177 7.91 3.09 10.45
N ILE A 178 8.69 2.35 9.65
CA ILE A 178 8.26 1.08 9.08
C ILE A 178 7.89 0.06 10.17
N PRO A 179 8.79 -0.34 11.10
CA PRO A 179 8.45 -1.29 12.16
C PRO A 179 7.48 -0.72 13.22
N LEU A 180 7.43 0.60 13.42
CA LEU A 180 6.59 1.21 14.45
C LEU A 180 5.14 1.48 14.00
N PHE A 181 4.94 1.89 12.75
CA PHE A 181 3.62 2.32 12.26
C PHE A 181 3.08 1.43 11.15
N LEU A 182 3.90 1.03 10.17
CA LEU A 182 3.41 0.24 9.04
C LEU A 182 3.23 -1.24 9.39
N VAL A 183 4.29 -1.88 9.88
CA VAL A 183 4.31 -3.33 10.13
C VAL A 183 3.19 -3.75 11.10
N PRO A 184 2.94 -3.07 12.24
CA PRO A 184 1.85 -3.46 13.13
C PRO A 184 0.47 -3.39 12.46
N GLY A 185 0.23 -2.34 11.65
CA GLY A 185 -1.00 -2.22 10.87
C GLY A 185 -1.17 -3.34 9.85
N LEU A 186 -0.08 -3.72 9.17
CA LEU A 186 -0.07 -4.86 8.23
C LEU A 186 -0.29 -6.20 8.95
N ILE A 187 0.33 -6.43 10.11
CA ILE A 187 0.13 -7.66 10.90
C ILE A 187 -1.33 -7.78 11.35
N TYR A 188 -1.92 -6.68 11.82
CA TYR A 188 -3.33 -6.65 12.18
C TYR A 188 -4.22 -6.97 10.98
N ARG A 189 -3.96 -6.34 9.83
CA ARG A 189 -4.69 -6.56 8.59
C ARG A 189 -4.59 -8.01 8.10
N ILE A 190 -3.38 -8.57 8.10
CA ILE A 190 -3.13 -9.98 7.80
C ILE A 190 -4.01 -10.86 8.69
N SER A 191 -4.02 -10.61 10.00
CA SER A 191 -4.79 -11.43 10.94
C SER A 191 -6.30 -11.37 10.66
N VAL A 192 -6.82 -10.21 10.30
CA VAL A 192 -8.24 -10.05 9.90
C VAL A 192 -8.51 -10.79 8.59
N GLU A 193 -7.65 -10.65 7.59
CA GLU A 193 -7.83 -11.30 6.29
C GLU A 193 -7.71 -12.82 6.37
N GLU A 194 -6.74 -13.35 7.10
CA GLU A 194 -6.59 -14.80 7.26
C GLU A 194 -7.76 -15.41 8.03
N LYS A 195 -8.35 -14.67 8.98
CA LYS A 195 -9.58 -15.12 9.66
C LYS A 195 -10.73 -15.25 8.67
N LEU A 196 -10.95 -14.24 7.83
CA LEU A 196 -12.00 -14.26 6.81
C LEU A 196 -11.76 -15.35 5.77
N LEU A 197 -10.51 -15.54 5.32
CA LEU A 197 -10.16 -16.62 4.39
C LEU A 197 -10.38 -17.99 5.02
N SER A 198 -10.08 -18.16 6.31
CA SER A 198 -10.34 -19.40 7.03
C SER A 198 -11.84 -19.67 7.19
N GLU A 199 -12.65 -18.64 7.44
CA GLU A 199 -14.12 -18.75 7.55
C GLU A 199 -14.76 -19.11 6.20
N GLU A 200 -14.25 -18.57 5.10
CA GLU A 200 -14.79 -18.78 3.75
C GLU A 200 -14.34 -20.12 3.13
N PHE A 201 -13.05 -20.48 3.26
CA PHE A 201 -12.45 -21.60 2.53
C PHE A 201 -12.16 -22.84 3.40
N GLY A 202 -12.31 -22.74 4.72
CA GLY A 202 -12.17 -23.86 5.66
C GLY A 202 -10.89 -24.67 5.45
N GLU A 203 -11.03 -25.97 5.23
CA GLU A 203 -9.90 -26.90 5.07
C GLU A 203 -8.97 -26.57 3.90
N GLN A 204 -9.49 -26.02 2.80
CA GLN A 204 -8.66 -25.65 1.65
C GLN A 204 -7.62 -24.59 2.05
N TYR A 205 -8.03 -23.63 2.88
CA TYR A 205 -7.13 -22.61 3.41
C TYR A 205 -6.14 -23.18 4.43
N VAL A 206 -6.57 -24.14 5.26
CA VAL A 206 -5.67 -24.83 6.19
C VAL A 206 -4.59 -25.60 5.44
N GLN A 207 -4.92 -26.27 4.32
CA GLN A 207 -3.91 -26.95 3.49
C GLN A 207 -2.94 -25.94 2.85
N TYR A 208 -3.48 -24.84 2.34
CA TYR A 208 -2.68 -23.77 1.74
C TYR A 208 -1.70 -23.13 2.73
N THR A 209 -2.10 -22.91 3.99
CA THR A 209 -1.22 -22.31 5.01
C THR A 209 -0.04 -23.20 5.41
N ARG A 210 -0.12 -24.52 5.19
CA ARG A 210 0.98 -25.46 5.44
C ARG A 210 2.10 -25.38 4.40
N LEU A 211 1.79 -24.89 3.20
CA LEU A 211 2.71 -24.86 2.06
C LEU A 211 3.26 -23.45 1.79
N THR A 212 2.79 -22.45 2.53
CA THR A 212 3.10 -21.04 2.29
C THR A 212 3.48 -20.32 3.57
N TRP A 213 4.10 -19.15 3.41
CA TRP A 213 4.44 -18.22 4.49
C TRP A 213 3.59 -16.95 4.38
N ARG A 214 3.43 -16.18 5.46
CA ARG A 214 2.68 -14.92 5.44
C ARG A 214 3.41 -13.86 4.63
N LEU A 215 4.69 -13.65 4.93
CA LEU A 215 5.52 -12.60 4.35
C LEU A 215 6.92 -13.09 3.96
N ILE A 216 7.63 -13.79 4.86
CA ILE A 216 9.04 -14.15 4.67
C ILE A 216 9.17 -15.68 4.67
N PRO A 217 9.57 -16.30 3.54
CA PRO A 217 9.78 -17.73 3.46
C PRO A 217 10.73 -18.25 4.54
N GLY A 218 10.32 -19.29 5.26
CA GLY A 218 11.10 -19.91 6.34
C GLY A 218 11.05 -19.20 7.69
N ILE A 219 10.46 -18.01 7.78
CA ILE A 219 10.35 -17.25 9.04
C ILE A 219 8.89 -17.08 9.45
N TRP A 220 8.08 -16.44 8.60
CA TRP A 220 6.71 -16.09 8.94
C TRP A 220 5.81 -15.96 7.73
#